data_AF-A0A3B9ZTT0-F1
#
_entry.id   AF-A0A3B9ZTT0-F1
#
_cell.length_a   1.000
_cell.length_b   1.000
_cell.length_c   1.000
_cell.angle_alpha   90.00
_cell.angle_beta   90.00
_cell.angle_gamma   90.00
#
_symmetry.space_group_name_H-M   'P 1'
#
loop_
_entity.id
_entity.type
_entity.pdbx_description
1 polymer ?
#
loop_
_entity_poly.entity_id
_entity_poly.type
_entity_poly.pdbx_seq_one_letter_code
_entity_poly.pdbx_strand_id
1 'polypeptide(L)'
;MKKLIGSLLIAGMIVSCSAPKKDFTMSYSKGDFEKEVNGKKTTLFTLKNEGGIIVTLTNYGAKIVSVFAPDRNGALEDVTLGFKSIDEYVAGDPGQGAVVG
;
A
#
# COMPACT_ATOMS: atom_id res chain seq x y z
N MET A 1 -19.09 -8.62 61.40
CA MET A 1 -18.76 -9.98 61.90
C MET A 1 -19.48 -10.95 60.96
N LYS A 2 -18.88 -11.75 60.08
CA LYS A 2 -17.70 -12.61 60.18
C LYS A 2 -17.00 -12.71 58.81
N LYS A 3 -15.70 -12.98 58.88
CA LYS A 3 -14.74 -13.15 57.78
C LYS A 3 -15.00 -14.45 57.00
N LEU A 4 -14.70 -14.49 55.71
CA LEU A 4 -14.09 -15.67 55.09
C LEU A 4 -13.04 -15.22 54.08
N ILE A 5 -11.84 -15.77 54.28
CA ILE A 5 -10.58 -15.51 53.59
C ILE A 5 -10.33 -16.73 52.69
N GLY A 6 -9.78 -16.52 51.49
CA GLY A 6 -8.81 -17.47 50.91
C GLY A 6 -9.25 -18.24 49.66
N SER A 7 -8.75 -17.79 48.50
CA SER A 7 -8.07 -18.60 47.46
C SER A 7 -7.70 -17.63 46.33
N LEU A 8 -6.49 -17.04 46.25
CA LEU A 8 -5.22 -17.58 45.78
C LEU A 8 -5.24 -18.16 44.35
N LEU A 9 -4.62 -17.39 43.43
CA LEU A 9 -3.89 -17.75 42.20
C LEU A 9 -4.63 -18.03 40.88
N ILE A 10 -4.10 -17.36 39.84
CA ILE A 10 -4.22 -17.57 38.38
C ILE A 10 -5.50 -16.94 37.77
N ALA A 11 -5.46 -15.91 36.92
CA ALA A 11 -4.54 -15.69 35.81
C ALA A 11 -4.16 -14.21 35.68
N GLY A 12 -2.85 -13.95 35.79
CA GLY A 12 -2.27 -12.73 35.26
C GLY A 12 -2.36 -12.69 33.73
N MET A 13 -2.46 -11.49 33.20
CA MET A 13 -2.07 -11.14 31.83
C MET A 13 -2.66 -12.01 30.72
N ILE A 14 -3.92 -11.73 30.36
CA ILE A 14 -4.27 -11.66 28.93
C ILE A 14 -4.17 -10.20 28.49
N VAL A 15 -2.96 -9.63 28.59
CA VAL A 15 -2.59 -8.54 27.69
C VAL A 15 -2.38 -9.21 26.34
N SER A 16 -3.49 -9.43 25.63
CA SER A 16 -3.47 -9.81 24.23
C SER A 16 -2.85 -8.63 23.49
N CYS A 17 -1.53 -8.69 23.28
CA CYS A 17 -0.84 -7.83 22.32
C CYS A 17 -1.34 -8.21 20.92
N SER A 18 -2.45 -7.60 20.50
CA SER A 18 -2.72 -7.45 19.07
C SER A 18 -1.67 -6.48 18.56
N ALA A 19 -0.63 -7.00 17.89
CA ALA A 19 0.33 -6.14 17.19
C ALA A 19 -0.47 -5.19 16.29
N PRO A 20 -0.17 -3.88 16.30
CA PRO A 20 -0.89 -2.94 15.45
C PRO A 20 -0.70 -3.37 14.00
N LYS A 21 -1.82 -3.64 13.30
CA LYS A 21 -1.78 -3.82 11.84
C LYS A 21 -1.28 -2.50 11.28
N LYS A 22 -0.11 -2.51 10.63
CA LYS A 22 0.44 -1.35 9.93
C LYS A 22 -0.59 -0.97 8.87
N ASP A 23 -1.23 0.19 9.05
CA ASP A 23 -2.21 0.67 8.08
C ASP A 23 -1.49 0.94 6.77
N PHE A 24 -1.98 0.26 5.72
CA PHE A 24 -1.45 0.39 4.39
C PHE A 24 -1.69 1.81 3.86
N THR A 25 -0.63 2.54 3.57
CA THR A 25 -0.69 3.89 2.98
C THR A 25 0.28 3.97 1.82
N MET A 26 -0.22 4.37 0.64
CA MET A 26 0.62 4.65 -0.52
C MET A 26 1.50 5.86 -0.25
N SER A 27 2.75 5.85 -0.71
CA SER A 27 3.67 6.98 -0.53
C SER A 27 3.44 8.14 -1.50
N TYR A 28 2.35 8.09 -2.26
CA TYR A 28 1.94 9.05 -3.28
C TYR A 28 0.41 9.08 -3.37
N SER A 29 -0.11 10.09 -4.05
CA SER A 29 -1.53 10.35 -4.27
C SER A 29 -1.85 10.40 -5.76
N LYS A 30 -3.14 10.46 -6.10
CA LYS A 30 -3.56 10.66 -7.49
C LYS A 30 -3.07 12.00 -8.06
N GLY A 31 -3.02 13.04 -7.23
CA GLY A 31 -2.60 14.39 -7.65
C GLY A 31 -1.14 14.45 -8.12
N ASP A 32 -0.28 13.59 -7.57
CA ASP A 32 1.13 13.49 -7.98
C ASP A 32 1.30 12.98 -9.43
N PHE A 33 0.22 12.47 -10.03
CA PHE A 33 0.17 11.93 -11.38
C PHE A 33 -0.78 12.70 -12.30
N GLU A 34 -1.38 13.80 -11.84
CA GLU A 34 -2.29 14.61 -12.64
C GLU A 34 -1.58 15.87 -13.16
N LYS A 35 -1.03 15.76 -14.37
CA LYS A 35 -0.35 16.87 -15.07
C LYS A 35 -0.62 16.84 -16.57
N GLU A 36 -0.34 17.94 -17.25
CA GLU A 36 -0.22 17.94 -18.70
C GLU A 36 1.24 17.67 -19.12
N VAL A 37 1.46 16.59 -19.87
CA VAL A 37 2.77 16.24 -20.45
C VAL A 37 2.59 16.19 -21.97
N ASN A 38 3.35 17.03 -22.70
CA ASN A 38 3.28 17.14 -24.16
C ASN A 38 1.85 17.35 -24.70
N GLY A 39 1.08 18.25 -24.07
CA GLY A 39 -0.30 18.55 -24.47
C GLY A 39 -1.33 17.48 -24.09
N LYS A 40 -0.93 16.43 -23.36
CA LYS A 40 -1.82 15.33 -22.95
C LYS A 40 -1.94 15.27 -21.44
N LYS A 41 -3.17 15.12 -20.94
CA LYS A 41 -3.42 14.95 -19.50
C LYS A 41 -3.02 13.55 -19.04
N THR A 42 -2.32 13.52 -17.92
CA THR A 42 -1.93 12.32 -17.19
C THR A 42 -2.84 12.13 -15.98
N THR A 43 -2.99 10.88 -15.53
CA THR A 43 -3.72 10.54 -14.32
C THR A 43 -3.22 9.20 -13.75
N LEU A 44 -3.69 8.86 -12.55
CA LEU A 44 -3.46 7.57 -11.90
C LEU A 44 -4.78 6.81 -11.77
N PHE A 45 -4.73 5.52 -12.09
CA PHE A 45 -5.79 4.56 -11.88
C PHE A 45 -5.40 3.61 -10.77
N THR A 46 -6.38 3.12 -10.02
CA THR A 46 -6.19 2.13 -8.96
C THR A 46 -7.15 0.98 -9.18
N LEU A 47 -6.62 -0.21 -9.37
CA LEU A 47 -7.35 -1.46 -9.51
C LEU A 47 -7.20 -2.24 -8.21
N LYS A 48 -8.30 -2.81 -7.71
CA LYS A 48 -8.30 -3.65 -6.51
C LYS A 48 -9.10 -4.91 -6.79
N ASN A 49 -8.58 -6.07 -6.39
CA ASN A 49 -9.32 -7.33 -6.45
C ASN A 49 -9.79 -7.78 -5.06
N GLU A 50 -10.63 -8.82 -5.02
CA GLU A 50 -11.12 -9.43 -3.77
C GLU A 50 -10.01 -10.13 -2.97
N GLY A 51 -8.94 -10.56 -3.64
CA GLY A 51 -7.77 -11.19 -3.03
C GLY A 51 -6.82 -10.20 -2.33
N GLY A 52 -7.16 -8.91 -2.27
CA GLY A 52 -6.38 -7.89 -1.58
C GLY A 52 -5.23 -7.29 -2.38
N ILE A 53 -5.01 -7.71 -3.63
CA ILE A 53 -4.02 -7.09 -4.51
C ILE A 53 -4.53 -5.72 -4.95
N ILE A 54 -3.64 -4.73 -4.92
CA ILE A 54 -3.90 -3.37 -5.41
C ILE A 54 -2.85 -3.05 -6.47
N VAL A 55 -3.27 -2.65 -7.66
CA VAL A 55 -2.38 -2.19 -8.74
C VAL A 55 -2.68 -0.74 -9.04
N THR A 56 -1.66 0.09 -9.09
CA THR A 56 -1.77 1.47 -9.57
C THR A 56 -1.06 1.60 -10.91
N LEU A 57 -1.61 2.42 -11.80
CA LEU A 57 -1.06 2.61 -13.14
C LEU A 57 -1.40 3.99 -13.68
N THR A 58 -0.56 4.53 -14.55
CA THR A 58 -0.79 5.83 -15.21
C THR A 58 -1.07 5.64 -16.70
N ASN A 59 -1.89 6.53 -17.28
CA ASN A 59 -2.07 6.60 -18.74
C ASN A 59 -0.84 7.15 -19.48
N TYR A 60 0.19 7.63 -18.77
CA TYR A 60 1.48 7.96 -19.38
C TYR A 60 2.24 6.66 -19.71
N GLY A 61 2.26 6.27 -20.99
CA GLY A 61 2.92 5.04 -21.45
C GLY A 61 2.29 3.73 -20.93
N ALA A 62 1.04 3.80 -20.45
CA ALA A 62 0.34 2.69 -19.80
C ALA A 62 1.16 1.99 -18.70
N LYS A 63 1.89 2.79 -17.90
CA LYS A 63 2.87 2.29 -16.94
C LYS A 63 2.22 1.77 -15.66
N ILE A 64 2.64 0.59 -15.21
CA ILE A 64 2.42 0.16 -13.82
C ILE A 64 3.27 1.05 -12.90
N VAL A 65 2.63 1.60 -11.88
CA VAL A 65 3.26 2.45 -10.87
C VAL A 65 3.64 1.64 -9.64
N SER A 66 2.68 0.92 -9.06
CA SER A 66 2.90 -0.01 -7.95
C SER A 66 2.02 -1.25 -8.06
N VAL A 67 2.50 -2.35 -7.49
CA VAL A 67 1.69 -3.54 -7.19
C VAL A 67 1.83 -3.85 -5.71
N PHE A 68 0.75 -3.70 -4.96
CA PHE A 68 0.70 -4.06 -3.56
C PHE A 68 0.11 -5.46 -3.41
N ALA A 69 0.86 -6.33 -2.76
CA ALA A 69 0.47 -7.72 -2.53
C ALA A 69 0.53 -8.04 -1.03
N PRO A 70 -0.45 -8.81 -0.49
CA PRO A 70 -0.40 -9.24 0.89
C PRO A 70 0.71 -10.27 1.11
N ASP A 71 1.45 -10.12 2.19
CA ASP A 71 2.40 -11.13 2.67
C ASP A 71 1.68 -12.30 3.38
N ARG A 72 2.45 -13.23 3.97
CA ARG A 72 1.90 -14.39 4.70
C ARG A 72 1.01 -14.01 5.89
N ASN A 73 1.15 -12.81 6.43
CA ASN A 73 0.38 -12.28 7.55
C ASN A 73 -0.74 -11.33 7.09
N GLY A 74 -0.92 -11.14 5.78
CA GLY A 74 -1.89 -10.23 5.19
C GLY A 74 -1.48 -8.77 5.18
N ALA A 75 -0.22 -8.45 5.48
CA ALA A 75 0.30 -7.08 5.40
C ALA A 75 0.59 -6.73 3.94
N LEU A 76 0.07 -5.59 3.46
CA LEU A 76 0.31 -5.12 2.09
C LEU A 76 1.65 -4.39 2.00
N GLU A 77 2.47 -4.79 1.04
CA GLU A 77 3.71 -4.10 0.66
C GLU A 77 3.81 -3.98 -0.87
N ASP A 78 4.49 -2.92 -1.34
CA ASP A 78 4.77 -2.74 -2.77
C ASP A 78 5.84 -3.74 -3.21
N VAL A 79 5.53 -4.57 -4.19
CA VAL A 79 6.45 -5.58 -4.74
C VAL A 79 7.07 -5.15 -6.07
N THR A 80 6.94 -3.88 -6.45
CA THR A 80 7.50 -3.33 -7.68
C THR A 80 8.44 -2.16 -7.43
N LEU A 81 9.31 -1.91 -8.40
CA LEU A 81 10.05 -0.66 -8.48
C LEU A 81 9.22 0.36 -9.26
N GLY A 82 9.19 1.59 -8.79
CA GLY A 82 8.41 2.66 -9.41
C GLY A 82 8.79 4.02 -8.85
N PHE A 83 8.23 5.04 -9.48
CA PHE A 83 8.40 6.44 -9.08
C PHE A 83 7.13 6.96 -8.40
N LYS A 84 7.25 8.06 -7.66
CA LYS A 84 6.15 8.58 -6.83
C LYS A 84 5.35 9.70 -7.50
N SER A 85 5.77 10.16 -8.68
CA SER A 85 5.10 11.24 -9.41
C SER A 85 5.28 11.13 -10.92
N ILE A 86 4.41 11.78 -11.69
CA ILE A 86 4.55 11.84 -13.15
C ILE A 86 5.85 12.53 -13.58
N ASP A 87 6.33 13.51 -12.82
CA ASP A 87 7.56 14.23 -13.14
C ASP A 87 8.79 13.34 -13.01
N GLU A 88 8.83 12.45 -12.01
CA GLU A 88 9.87 11.43 -11.90
C GLU A 88 9.83 10.41 -13.05
N TYR A 89 8.63 10.01 -13.50
CA TYR A 89 8.49 9.12 -14.66
C TYR A 89 8.95 9.76 -15.98
N VAL A 90 8.79 11.08 -16.13
CA VAL A 90 9.26 11.83 -17.31
C VAL A 90 10.78 12.01 -17.29
N ALA A 91 11.38 12.20 -16.10
CA ALA A 91 12.82 12.41 -15.94
C ALA A 91 13.63 11.10 -15.82
N GLY A 92 12.99 10.02 -15.36
CA GLY A 92 13.62 8.74 -15.04
C GLY A 92 13.73 7.78 -16.23
N ASP A 93 13.81 6.48 -15.93
CA ASP A 93 13.94 5.43 -16.94
C ASP A 93 12.64 5.29 -17.77
N PRO A 94 12.69 5.48 -19.11
CA PRO A 94 11.54 5.31 -20.00
C PRO A 94 10.94 3.91 -19.99
N GLY A 95 11.70 2.87 -19.66
CA GLY A 95 11.25 1.48 -19.63
C GLY A 95 10.50 1.10 -18.36
N GLN A 96 10.67 1.83 -17.25
CA GLN A 96 10.11 1.44 -15.96
C GLN A 96 8.58 1.30 -16.03
N GLY A 97 8.11 0.09 -15.76
CA GLY A 97 6.68 -0.28 -15.71
C GLY A 97 5.91 -0.15 -17.03
N ALA A 98 6.55 0.23 -18.15
CA ALA A 98 5.86 0.58 -19.38
C ALA A 98 5.37 -0.64 -20.18
N VAL A 99 4.30 -0.43 -20.94
CA VAL A 99 4.01 -1.30 -22.09
C VAL A 99 5.01 -0.94 -23.20
N VAL A 100 5.76 -1.93 -23.68
CA VAL A 100 6.78 -1.75 -24.72
C VAL A 100 6.26 -2.32 -26.05
N GLY A 101 6.41 -1.56 -27.12
CA GLY A 101 6.01 -1.92 -28.49
C GLY A 101 6.45 -0.90 -29.52
#